data_AF-R6HSE8-F1
#
_entry.id   AF-R6HSE8-F1
#
_cell.length_a   1.000
_cell.length_b   1.000
_cell.length_c   1.000
_cell.angle_alpha   90.00
_cell.angle_beta   90.00
_cell.angle_gamma   90.00
#
_symmetry.space_group_name_H-M   'P 1'
#
loop_
_entity.id
_entity.type
_entity.pdbx_description
1 polymer ?
#
loop_
_entity_poly.entity_id
_entity_poly.type
_entity_poly.pdbx_seq_one_letter_code
_entity_poly.pdbx_strand_id
1 'polypeptide(L)'
;MLFVPSSVLLFWAGIAFAYFFVFPQGLHFFTTFAGGNIAPMLSIESYLDFFLMLVVPFGFIFNLPMVLIVLAQMGVVTSALLKRGRRYMVVASFILAAIITPTPDVVTQTLLAVPMILLYEGSRVFIKLVLRK
;
A
#
# COMPACT_ATOMS: atom_id res chain seq x y z
N MET A 1 9.48 -7.49 -22.53
CA MET A 1 8.92 -6.18 -22.92
C MET A 1 7.61 -5.82 -22.19
N LEU A 2 6.80 -6.76 -21.70
CA LEU A 2 5.51 -6.47 -21.02
C LEU A 2 5.62 -5.95 -19.57
N PHE A 3 6.81 -5.90 -18.96
CA PHE A 3 6.95 -5.45 -17.56
C PHE A 3 6.67 -3.96 -17.38
N VAL A 4 7.19 -3.11 -18.28
CA VAL A 4 7.03 -1.66 -18.22
C VAL A 4 5.56 -1.21 -18.33
N PRO A 5 4.76 -1.66 -19.31
CA PRO A 5 3.36 -1.27 -19.35
C PRO A 5 2.57 -1.79 -18.13
N SER A 6 2.89 -2.99 -17.63
CA SER A 6 2.22 -3.55 -16.44
C SER A 6 2.55 -2.76 -15.18
N SER A 7 3.80 -2.32 -14.99
CA SER A 7 4.20 -1.48 -13.85
C SER A 7 3.56 -0.10 -13.91
N VAL A 8 3.44 0.50 -15.09
CA VAL A 8 2.75 1.79 -15.26
C VAL A 8 1.26 1.66 -14.93
N LEU A 9 0.60 0.59 -15.41
CA LEU A 9 -0.81 0.33 -15.07
C LEU A 9 -1.01 0.11 -13.57
N LEU A 10 -0.14 -0.65 -12.92
CA LEU A 10 -0.20 -0.87 -11.48
C LEU A 10 0.07 0.41 -10.68
N PHE A 11 0.99 1.26 -11.13
CA PHE A 11 1.25 2.57 -10.51
C PHE A 11 -0.01 3.45 -10.54
N TRP A 12 -0.65 3.57 -11.71
CA TRP A 12 -1.89 4.33 -11.85
C TRP A 12 -3.04 3.71 -11.05
N ALA A 13 -3.15 2.38 -11.02
CA ALA A 13 -4.11 1.68 -10.18
C ALA A 13 -3.88 1.96 -8.68
N GLY A 14 -2.61 2.05 -8.25
CA GLY A 14 -2.25 2.42 -6.89
C GLY A 14 -2.63 3.85 -6.53
N ILE A 15 -2.37 4.80 -7.44
CA ILE A 15 -2.82 6.20 -7.28
C ILE A 15 -4.35 6.27 -7.20
N ALA A 16 -5.05 5.57 -8.10
CA ALA A 16 -6.51 5.54 -8.09
C ALA A 16 -7.05 4.91 -6.79
N PHE A 17 -6.46 3.81 -6.34
CA PHE A 17 -6.84 3.16 -5.08
C PHE A 17 -6.64 4.10 -3.87
N ALA A 18 -5.49 4.76 -3.82
CA ALA A 18 -5.18 5.77 -2.82
C ALA A 18 -6.20 6.91 -2.81
N TYR A 19 -6.50 7.49 -3.98
CA TYR A 19 -7.41 8.62 -4.12
C TYR A 19 -8.87 8.27 -3.79
N PHE A 20 -9.38 7.14 -4.30
CA PHE A 20 -10.81 6.80 -4.19
C PHE A 20 -11.17 6.03 -2.93
N PHE A 21 -10.27 5.25 -2.34
CA PHE A 21 -10.59 4.39 -1.20
C PHE A 21 -9.89 4.83 0.08
N VAL A 22 -8.58 5.05 0.01
CA VAL A 22 -7.79 5.28 1.23
C VAL A 22 -7.95 6.72 1.72
N PHE A 23 -7.84 7.69 0.82
CA PHE A 23 -7.88 9.11 1.15
C PHE A 23 -9.23 9.55 1.77
N PRO A 24 -10.41 9.16 1.25
CA PRO A 24 -11.70 9.54 1.85
C PRO A 24 -11.89 8.92 3.23
N GLN A 25 -11.41 7.71 3.45
CA GLN A 25 -11.47 7.04 4.75
C GLN A 25 -10.55 7.69 5.78
N GLY A 26 -9.35 8.13 5.35
CA GLY A 26 -8.46 8.94 6.18
C GLY A 26 -9.13 10.25 6.62
N LEU A 27 -9.77 10.97 5.69
CA LEU A 27 -10.52 12.19 6.02
C LEU A 27 -11.71 11.93 6.95
N HIS A 28 -12.45 10.85 6.72
CA HIS A 28 -13.57 10.45 7.58
C HIS A 28 -13.12 10.15 9.02
N PHE A 29 -11.92 9.60 9.19
CA PHE A 29 -11.33 9.39 10.51
C PHE A 29 -11.08 10.71 11.23
N PHE A 30 -10.51 11.72 10.55
CA PHE A 30 -10.29 13.05 11.12
C PHE A 30 -11.59 13.74 11.57
N THR A 31 -12.67 13.62 10.79
CA THR A 31 -13.96 14.22 11.14
C THR A 31 -14.66 13.49 12.29
N THR A 32 -14.49 12.17 12.39
CA THR A 32 -15.10 11.36 13.46
C THR A 32 -14.39 11.57 14.80
N PHE A 33 -13.06 11.75 14.81
CA PHE A 33 -12.28 11.98 16.02
C PHE A 33 -12.46 13.39 16.61
N ALA A 34 -12.86 14.38 15.81
CA ALA A 34 -13.02 15.76 16.26
C ALA A 34 -14.18 15.97 17.27
N GLY A 35 -15.07 14.97 17.44
CA GLY A 35 -16.25 15.09 18.30
C GLY A 35 -17.28 16.04 17.70
N GLY A 36 -18.56 15.71 17.87
CA GLY A 36 -19.70 16.27 17.12
C GLY A 36 -20.01 17.77 17.25
N ASN A 37 -19.06 18.65 17.56
CA ASN A 37 -19.20 20.11 17.54
C ASN A 37 -17.90 20.88 17.19
N ILE A 38 -16.79 20.21 16.85
CA ILE A 38 -15.56 20.89 16.41
C ILE A 38 -15.38 20.61 14.92
N ALA A 39 -15.62 21.62 14.08
CA ALA A 39 -15.25 21.52 12.67
C ALA A 39 -13.73 21.42 12.59
N PRO A 40 -13.15 20.32 12.07
CA PRO A 40 -11.71 20.24 11.91
C PRO A 40 -11.26 21.36 10.95
N MET A 41 -10.53 22.34 11.47
CA MET A 41 -9.88 23.37 10.65
C MET A 41 -8.65 22.75 9.96
N LEU A 42 -8.89 21.85 9.01
CA LEU A 42 -7.84 21.37 8.11
C LEU A 42 -7.44 22.52 7.19
N SER A 43 -6.19 22.97 7.31
CA SER A 43 -5.62 23.90 6.34
C SER A 43 -5.47 23.20 4.99
N ILE A 44 -5.49 23.98 3.91
CA ILE A 44 -5.23 23.43 2.57
C ILE A 44 -3.84 22.78 2.48
N GLU A 45 -2.87 23.32 3.23
CA GLU A 45 -1.52 22.79 3.35
C GLU A 45 -1.54 21.39 3.96
N SER A 46 -2.14 21.20 5.14
CA SER A 46 -2.23 19.89 5.79
C SER A 46 -3.04 18.87 4.97
N TYR A 47 -4.04 19.33 4.23
CA TYR A 47 -4.80 18.48 3.31
C TYR A 47 -3.93 17.98 2.15
N LEU A 48 -3.17 18.88 1.51
CA LEU A 48 -2.29 18.54 0.40
C LEU A 48 -1.10 17.69 0.87
N ASP A 49 -0.55 17.97 2.04
CA ASP A 49 0.52 17.17 2.63
C ASP A 49 0.06 15.74 2.90
N PHE A 50 -1.11 15.58 3.53
CA PHE A 50 -1.69 14.26 3.74
C PHE A 50 -1.96 13.53 2.41
N PHE A 51 -2.49 14.25 1.43
CA PHE A 51 -2.73 13.71 0.10
C PHE A 51 -1.46 13.19 -0.57
N LEU A 52 -0.40 14.01 -0.60
CA LEU A 52 0.88 13.66 -1.23
C LEU A 52 1.58 12.52 -0.49
N MET A 53 1.57 12.58 0.84
CA MET A 53 2.16 11.56 1.71
C MET A 53 1.45 10.20 1.60
N LEU A 54 0.17 10.20 1.21
CA LEU A 54 -0.60 8.98 0.98
C LEU A 54 -0.48 8.48 -0.47
N VAL A 55 -0.69 9.33 -1.47
CA VAL A 55 -0.76 8.91 -2.89
C VAL A 55 0.59 8.47 -3.44
N VAL A 56 1.66 9.20 -3.14
CA VAL A 56 2.98 8.91 -3.70
C VAL A 56 3.48 7.52 -3.25
N PRO A 57 3.50 7.18 -1.95
CA PRO A 57 3.91 5.85 -1.51
C PRO A 57 2.99 4.74 -2.05
N PHE A 58 1.68 4.97 -2.14
CA PHE A 58 0.76 3.96 -2.65
C PHE A 58 1.02 3.57 -4.11
N GLY A 59 1.36 4.53 -4.97
CA GLY A 59 1.78 4.24 -6.34
C GLY A 59 2.99 3.29 -6.39
N PHE A 60 3.98 3.51 -5.52
CA PHE A 60 5.15 2.64 -5.42
C PHE A 60 4.83 1.28 -4.78
N ILE A 61 4.01 1.26 -3.73
CA ILE A 61 3.57 0.01 -3.06
C ILE A 61 2.85 -0.89 -4.06
N PHE A 62 2.01 -0.35 -4.94
CA PHE A 62 1.33 -1.14 -5.97
C PHE A 62 2.26 -1.72 -7.03
N ASN A 63 3.51 -1.24 -7.12
CA ASN A 63 4.53 -1.86 -7.97
C ASN A 63 5.26 -3.04 -7.32
N LEU A 64 5.05 -3.28 -6.02
CA LEU A 64 5.65 -4.39 -5.30
C LEU A 64 5.45 -5.76 -6.00
N PRO A 65 4.29 -6.09 -6.59
CA PRO A 65 4.13 -7.33 -7.34
C PRO A 65 5.07 -7.47 -8.52
N MET A 66 5.25 -6.39 -9.29
CA MET A 66 6.15 -6.42 -10.45
C MET A 66 7.60 -6.63 -10.02
N VAL A 67 8.02 -5.96 -8.94
CA VAL A 67 9.37 -6.14 -8.38
C VAL A 67 9.58 -7.60 -7.95
N LEU A 68 8.64 -8.18 -7.20
CA LEU A 68 8.75 -9.57 -6.75
C LEU A 68 8.75 -10.57 -7.89
N ILE A 69 7.92 -10.36 -8.92
CA ILE A 69 7.86 -11.22 -10.10
C ILE A 69 9.19 -11.18 -10.86
N VAL A 70 9.76 -10.00 -11.08
CA VAL A 70 11.06 -9.84 -11.77
C VAL A 70 12.17 -10.53 -10.98
N LEU A 71 12.24 -10.31 -9.67
CA LEU A 71 13.23 -10.97 -8.82
C LEU A 71 13.06 -12.49 -8.81
N ALA A 72 11.83 -13.01 -8.87
CA ALA A 72 11.57 -14.44 -8.95
C ALA A 72 11.95 -15.04 -10.31
N GLN A 73 11.79 -14.29 -11.40
CA GLN A 73 12.28 -14.68 -12.72
C GLN A 73 13.81 -14.77 -12.75
N MET A 74 14.50 -13.81 -12.11
CA MET A 74 15.95 -13.83 -11.93
C MET A 74 16.44 -14.95 -10.99
N GLY A 75 15.54 -15.64 -10.28
CA GLY A 75 15.88 -16.70 -9.33
C GLY A 75 16.33 -16.19 -7.95
N VAL A 76 16.21 -14.89 -7.69
CA VAL A 76 16.58 -14.26 -6.40
C VAL A 76 15.58 -14.61 -5.30
N VAL A 77 14.30 -14.74 -5.66
CA VAL A 77 13.21 -15.09 -4.73
C VAL A 77 12.40 -16.26 -5.25
N THR A 78 11.83 -17.04 -4.33
CA THR A 78 10.93 -18.17 -4.61
C THR A 78 9.64 -18.02 -3.82
N SER A 79 8.56 -18.68 -4.23
CA SER A 79 7.30 -18.64 -3.47
C SER A 79 7.48 -19.23 -2.07
N ALA A 80 8.42 -20.16 -1.89
CA ALA A 80 8.80 -20.71 -0.59
C ALA A 80 9.50 -19.67 0.30
N LEU A 81 10.42 -18.87 -0.25
CA LEU A 81 11.08 -17.79 0.48
C LEU A 81 10.05 -16.72 0.88
N LEU A 82 9.18 -16.30 -0.05
CA LEU A 82 8.11 -15.36 0.25
C LEU A 82 7.13 -15.90 1.30
N LYS A 83 6.83 -17.20 1.28
CA LYS A 83 6.00 -17.82 2.33
C LYS A 83 6.64 -17.74 3.71
N ARG A 84 7.95 -17.94 3.83
CA ARG A 84 8.70 -17.75 5.10
C ARG A 84 8.78 -16.27 5.50
N GLY A 85 8.85 -15.39 4.50
CA GLY A 85 8.89 -13.93 4.64
C GLY A 85 7.59 -13.28 5.12
N ARG A 86 6.45 -14.00 5.09
CA ARG A 86 5.11 -13.44 5.38
C ARG A 86 5.04 -12.63 6.67
N ARG A 87 5.58 -13.14 7.78
CA ARG A 87 5.56 -12.44 9.07
C ARG A 87 6.31 -11.11 9.03
N TYR A 88 7.41 -11.05 8.27
CA TYR A 88 8.19 -9.84 8.11
C TYR A 88 7.46 -8.85 7.22
N MET A 89 6.79 -9.31 6.17
CA MET A 89 5.98 -8.43 5.34
C MET A 89 4.82 -7.82 6.12
N VAL A 90 4.12 -8.60 6.95
CA VAL A 90 3.04 -8.06 7.79
C VAL A 90 3.57 -6.92 8.68
N VAL A 91 4.67 -7.15 9.40
CA VAL A 91 5.27 -6.13 10.26
C VAL A 91 5.75 -4.93 9.44
N ALA A 92 6.43 -5.15 8.32
CA ALA A 92 6.90 -4.08 7.44
C ALA A 92 5.74 -3.25 6.86
N SER A 93 4.61 -3.86 6.53
CA SER A 93 3.41 -3.15 6.07
C SER A 93 2.84 -2.23 7.14
N PHE A 94 2.80 -2.66 8.39
CA PHE A 94 2.36 -1.80 9.50
C PHE A 94 3.38 -0.69 9.82
N ILE A 95 4.68 -0.96 9.72
CA ILE A 95 5.72 0.08 9.87
C ILE A 95 5.59 1.13 8.76
N LEU A 96 5.45 0.71 7.50
CA LEU A 96 5.25 1.62 6.37
C LEU A 96 3.94 2.40 6.53
N ALA A 97 2.86 1.73 6.94
CA ALA A 97 1.60 2.41 7.23
C ALA A 97 1.78 3.49 8.30
N ALA A 98 2.46 3.18 9.41
CA ALA A 98 2.73 4.14 10.48
C ALA A 98 3.57 5.34 10.03
N ILE A 99 4.50 5.15 9.09
CA ILE A 99 5.29 6.23 8.50
C ILE A 99 4.43 7.10 7.59
N ILE A 100 3.47 6.52 6.87
CA ILE A 100 2.60 7.23 5.91
C ILE A 100 1.45 7.95 6.61
N THR A 101 0.91 7.40 7.70
CA THR A 101 -0.19 8.01 8.44
C THR A 101 0.32 9.14 9.34
N PRO A 102 -0.22 10.36 9.24
CA PRO A 102 0.10 11.44 10.17
C PRO A 102 -0.47 11.18 11.59
N THR A 103 -1.60 10.48 11.69
CA THR A 103 -2.16 9.98 12.96
C THR A 103 -1.85 8.49 13.06
N PRO A 104 -1.00 8.05 14.00
CA PRO A 104 -0.68 6.62 14.15
C PRO A 104 -1.82 5.89 14.87
N ASP A 105 -3.01 5.88 14.28
CA ASP A 105 -4.19 5.17 14.78
C ASP A 105 -4.36 3.81 14.08
N VAL A 106 -4.95 2.85 14.80
CA VAL A 106 -5.04 1.46 14.35
C VAL A 106 -5.91 1.31 13.09
N VAL A 107 -6.92 2.15 12.92
CA VAL A 107 -7.88 2.03 11.81
C VAL A 107 -7.21 2.45 10.50
N THR A 108 -6.64 3.65 10.46
CA THR A 108 -5.94 4.14 9.27
C THR A 108 -4.71 3.29 8.96
N GLN A 109 -3.94 2.88 9.97
CA GLN A 109 -2.79 2.00 9.76
C GLN A 109 -3.18 0.64 9.16
N THR A 110 -4.26 0.04 9.66
CA THR A 110 -4.76 -1.23 9.12
C THR A 110 -5.28 -1.05 7.69
N LEU A 111 -5.98 0.05 7.41
CA LEU A 111 -6.47 0.39 6.08
C LEU A 111 -5.33 0.50 5.06
N LEU A 112 -4.16 1.02 5.46
CA LEU A 112 -3.00 1.07 4.58
C LEU A 112 -2.28 -0.27 4.49
N ALA A 113 -2.09 -0.97 5.61
CA ALA A 113 -1.29 -2.20 5.70
C ALA A 113 -1.94 -3.37 4.95
N VAL A 114 -3.26 -3.53 5.04
CA VAL A 114 -3.99 -4.64 4.42
C VAL A 114 -3.77 -4.72 2.91
N PRO A 115 -3.95 -3.65 2.12
CA PRO A 115 -3.63 -3.64 0.69
C PRO A 115 -2.20 -4.12 0.37
N MET A 116 -1.20 -3.68 1.15
CA MET A 116 0.20 -4.09 0.91
C MET A 116 0.39 -5.60 1.13
N ILE A 117 -0.22 -6.13 2.20
CA ILE A 117 -0.17 -7.57 2.52
C ILE A 117 -0.87 -8.37 1.41
N LEU A 118 -2.01 -7.89 0.91
CA LEU A 118 -2.74 -8.53 -0.19
C LEU A 118 -1.92 -8.55 -1.47
N LEU A 119 -1.27 -7.44 -1.82
CA LEU A 119 -0.37 -7.37 -2.97
C LEU A 119 0.78 -8.37 -2.84
N TYR A 120 1.40 -8.47 -1.66
CA TYR A 120 2.46 -9.45 -1.40
C TYR A 120 1.99 -10.90 -1.55
N GLU A 121 0.85 -11.25 -0.94
CA GLU A 121 0.29 -12.59 -1.03
C GLU A 121 -0.16 -12.94 -2.45
N GLY A 122 -0.77 -11.99 -3.17
CA GLY A 122 -1.11 -12.13 -4.59
C GLY A 122 0.12 -12.40 -5.45
N SER A 123 1.21 -11.67 -5.19
CA SER A 123 2.50 -11.88 -5.85
C SER A 123 3.07 -13.27 -5.59
N ARG A 124 3.05 -13.72 -4.32
CA ARG A 124 3.50 -15.05 -3.94
C ARG A 124 2.71 -16.15 -4.63
N VAL A 125 1.38 -16.01 -4.73
CA VAL A 125 0.50 -16.95 -5.41
C VAL A 125 0.78 -16.96 -6.92
N PHE A 126 0.92 -15.78 -7.53
CA PHE A 126 1.26 -15.66 -8.95
C PHE A 126 2.59 -16.34 -9.27
N ILE A 127 3.63 -16.08 -8.48
CA ILE A 127 4.96 -16.71 -8.64
C ILE A 127 4.84 -18.23 -8.52
N LYS A 128 4.10 -18.74 -7.53
CA LYS A 128 3.89 -20.18 -7.36
C LYS A 128 3.17 -20.82 -8.55
N LEU A 129 2.13 -20.19 -9.08
CA LEU A 129 1.29 -20.76 -10.14
C LEU A 129 1.93 -20.64 -11.52
N VAL A 130 2.45 -19.44 -11.85
CA VAL A 130 2.92 -19.10 -13.20
C VAL A 130 4.39 -19.46 -13.38
N LEU A 131 5.24 -19.13 -12.40
CA LEU A 131 6.67 -19.42 -12.47
C LEU A 131 7.01 -20.83 -11.95
N ARG A 132 6.07 -21.50 -11.25
CA ARG A 132 6.28 -22.80 -10.59
C ARG A 132 7.53 -22.82 -9.69
N LYS A 133 7.88 -21.65 -9.13
CA LYS A 133 8.99 -21.40 -8.19
C LYS A 133 8.43 -20.90 -6.87
#